data_AF-I0JR32-F1
#
_entry.id   AF-I0JR32-F1
#
_cell.length_a   1.000
_cell.length_b   1.000
_cell.length_c   1.000
_cell.angle_alpha   90.00
_cell.angle_beta   90.00
_cell.angle_gamma   90.00
#
_symmetry.space_group_name_H-M   'P 1'
#
loop_
_entity.id
_entity.type
_entity.pdbx_description
1 polymer ?
#
loop_
_entity_poly.entity_id
_entity_poly.type
_entity_poly.pdbx_seq_one_letter_code
_entity_poly.pdbx_strand_id
1 'polypeptide(L)' 'MKTYVILFMVVFLMHGMTLVNVTLFDGNWNGIVLMLSNLLFLVACVLFGTEIRARRRVED' A
#
# COMPACT_ATOMS: atom_id res chain seq x y z
N MET A 1 -9.59 9.37 -9.77
CA MET A 1 -8.21 9.71 -10.17
C MET A 1 -7.29 9.83 -8.96
N LYS A 2 -7.50 10.80 -8.06
CA LYS A 2 -6.59 11.07 -6.91
C LYS A 2 -6.37 9.86 -6.00
N THR A 3 -7.41 9.09 -5.71
CA THR A 3 -7.32 7.89 -4.86
C THR A 3 -6.57 6.73 -5.52
N TYR A 4 -6.73 6.54 -6.84
CA TYR A 4 -5.94 5.55 -7.58
C TYR A 4 -4.44 5.88 -7.58
N VAL A 5 -4.09 7.17 -7.64
CA VAL A 5 -2.69 7.62 -7.50
C VAL A 5 -2.16 7.33 -6.10
N ILE A 6 -2.96 7.54 -5.05
CA ILE A 6 -2.59 7.21 -3.67
C ILE A 6 -2.35 5.70 -3.50
N LEU A 7 -3.25 4.88 -4.04
CA LEU A 7 -3.11 3.41 -4.00
C LEU A 7 -1.87 2.94 -4.76
N PHE A 8 -1.61 3.54 -5.93
CA PHE A 8 -0.40 3.25 -6.70
C PHE A 8 0.87 3.65 -5.95
N MET A 9 0.89 4.81 -5.28
CA MET A 9 2.01 5.22 -4.43
C MET A 9 2.25 4.24 -3.27
N VAL A 10 1.19 3.75 -2.62
CA VAL A 10 1.31 2.76 -1.55
C VAL A 10 1.92 1.45 -2.08
N VAL A 11 1.45 0.97 -3.23
CA VAL A 11 1.99 -0.24 -3.87
C VAL A 11 3.46 -0.06 -4.27
N PHE A 12 3.80 1.09 -4.86
CA PHE A 12 5.19 1.42 -5.20
C PHE A 12 6.10 1.43 -3.98
N LEU A 13 5.65 2.01 -2.86
CA LEU A 13 6.41 2.00 -1.60
C LEU A 13 6.61 0.59 -1.03
N MET A 14 5.57 -0.26 -1.05
CA MET A 14 5.69 -1.65 -0.58
C MET A 14 6.74 -2.44 -1.38
N HIS A 15 6.69 -2.35 -2.71
CA HIS A 15 7.66 -3.03 -3.56
C HIS A 15 9.06 -2.42 -3.45
N GLY A 16 9.17 -1.09 -3.33
CA GLY A 16 10.44 -0.40 -3.14
C GLY A 16 11.16 -0.81 -1.85
N MET A 17 10.44 -0.87 -0.72
CA MET A 17 10.99 -1.35 0.55
C MET A 17 11.44 -2.81 0.48
N THR A 18 10.66 -3.66 -0.21
CA THR A 18 11.00 -5.07 -0.42
C THR A 18 12.29 -5.21 -1.23
N LEU A 19 12.41 -4.46 -2.33
CA LEU A 19 13.62 -4.41 -3.15
C LEU A 19 14.83 -3.97 -2.34
N VAL A 20 14.74 -2.82 -1.67
CA VAL A 20 15.82 -2.28 -0.83
C VAL A 20 16.27 -3.29 0.24
N ASN A 21 15.32 -3.95 0.90
CA ASN A 21 15.63 -4.96 1.90
C ASN A 21 16.38 -6.16 1.33
N VAL A 22 15.97 -6.65 0.16
CA VAL A 22 16.59 -7.83 -0.46
C VAL A 22 17.93 -7.46 -1.10
N THR A 23 18.09 -6.27 -1.67
CA THR A 23 19.30 -5.88 -2.40
C THR A 23 20.37 -5.22 -1.54
N LEU A 24 20.02 -4.46 -0.51
CA LEU A 24 20.97 -3.71 0.33
C LEU A 24 21.16 -4.30 1.73
N PHE A 25 20.19 -5.07 2.23
CA PHE A 25 20.22 -5.62 3.59
C PHE A 25 20.28 -7.16 3.61
N ASP A 26 20.50 -7.80 2.45
CA ASP A 26 20.54 -9.26 2.27
C ASP A 26 19.33 -9.99 2.88
N GLY A 27 18.17 -9.32 2.95
CA GLY A 27 16.96 -9.88 3.55
C GLY A 27 16.98 -9.98 5.08
N ASN A 28 17.95 -9.40 5.78
CA ASN A 28 18.03 -9.48 7.25
C ASN A 28 16.83 -8.81 7.95
N TRP A 29 16.21 -7.81 7.32
CA TRP A 29 15.05 -7.10 7.84
C TRP A 29 13.72 -7.58 7.25
N ASN A 30 13.71 -8.76 6.60
CA ASN A 30 12.55 -9.25 5.85
C ASN A 30 11.28 -9.31 6.70
N GLY A 31 11.35 -9.76 7.96
CA GLY A 31 10.19 -9.81 8.85
C GLY A 31 9.54 -8.43 9.08
N ILE A 32 10.35 -7.40 9.34
CA ILE A 32 9.86 -6.03 9.60
C ILE A 32 9.31 -5.40 8.32
N VAL A 33 9.98 -5.61 7.20
CA VAL A 33 9.58 -5.08 5.88
C VAL A 33 8.27 -5.72 5.41
N LEU A 34 8.09 -7.02 5.66
CA LEU A 34 6.83 -7.71 5.39
C LEU A 34 5.70 -7.18 6.27
N MET A 35 5.96 -6.95 7.56
CA MET A 35 4.98 -6.40 8.50
C MET A 35 4.54 -4.99 8.08
N LEU A 36 5.49 -4.11 7.76
CA LEU A 36 5.21 -2.76 7.26
C LEU A 36 4.42 -2.81 5.95
N SER A 37 4.81 -3.69 5.02
CA SER A 37 4.09 -3.85 3.75
C SER A 37 2.64 -4.31 3.98
N ASN A 38 2.40 -5.26 4.87
CA ASN A 38 1.04 -5.68 5.21
C ASN A 38 0.21 -4.56 5.87
N LEU A 39 0.81 -3.74 6.73
CA LEU A 39 0.13 -2.61 7.35
C LEU A 39 -0.25 -1.55 6.29
N LEU A 40 0.68 -1.21 5.40
CA LEU A 40 0.42 -0.30 4.27
C LEU A 40 -0.67 -0.85 3.35
N PHE A 41 -0.66 -2.15 3.06
CA PHE A 41 -1.69 -2.81 2.27
C PHE A 41 -3.07 -2.72 2.93
N LEU A 42 -3.15 -2.93 4.25
CA LEU A 42 -4.41 -2.83 4.99
C LEU A 42 -4.97 -1.40 4.96
N VAL A 43 -4.11 -0.39 5.13
CA VAL A 43 -4.48 1.03 4.99
C VAL A 43 -4.98 1.32 3.58
N ALA A 44 -4.31 0.82 2.54
CA ALA A 44 -4.76 0.96 1.16
C ALA A 44 -6.14 0.34 0.92
N CYS A 45 -6.39 -0.87 1.45
CA CYS A 45 -7.70 -1.53 1.37
C CYS A 45 -8.80 -0.70 2.04
N VAL A 46 -8.53 -0.14 3.22
CA VAL A 46 -9.50 0.73 3.92
C VAL A 46 -9.80 1.99 3.11
N LEU A 47 -8.76 2.69 2.61
CA LEU A 47 -8.91 3.89 1.79
C LEU A 47 -9.65 3.63 0.48
N PHE A 48 -9.40 2.48 -0.16
CA PHE A 48 -10.13 2.10 -1.36
C PHE A 48 -11.59 1.76 -1.07
N GLY A 49 -11.86 1.04 0.03
CA GLY A 49 -13.21 0.71 0.47
C GLY A 49 -14.05 1.94 0.82
N THR A 50 -13.45 2.94 1.47
CA THR A 50 -14.14 4.21 1.77
C THR A 50 -14.40 5.04 0.52
N GLU A 51 -13.46 5.11 -0.42
CA GLU A 51 -13.65 5.79 -1.72
C GLU A 51 -14.77 5.15 -2.54
N ILE A 52 -14.83 3.81 -2.61
CA ILE A 52 -15.92 3.12 -3.31
C ILE A 52 -17.29 3.47 -2.71
N ARG A 53 -17.38 3.46 -1.37
CA ARG A 53 -18.61 3.85 -0.67
C ARG A 53 -18.98 5.30 -0.92
N ALA A 54 -18.00 6.21 -0.90
CA ALA A 54 -18.22 7.63 -1.17
C ALA A 54 -18.67 7.88 -2.61
N ARG A 55 -18.06 7.21 -3.59
CA ARG A 55 -18.47 7.30 -5.01
C ARG A 55 -19.91 6.83 -5.23
N ARG A 56 -20.31 5.68 -4.66
CA ARG A 56 -21.69 5.18 -4.78
C ARG A 56 -22.72 6.16 -4.21
N ARG A 57 -22.43 6.82 -3.08
CA ARG A 57 -23.32 7.82 -2.46
C ARG A 57 -23.50 9.11 -3.26
N VAL A 58 -22.64 9.39 -4.23
CA VAL A 58 -22.71 10.59 -5.07
C VAL A 58 -23.43 10.30 -6.39
N GLU A 59 -23.58 9.02 -6.77
CA GLU A 59 -24.34 8.58 -7.94
C GLU A 59 -25.84 8.32 -7.63
N ASP A 60 -26.22 8.26 -6.36
CA ASP A 60 -27.61 8.20 -5.87
C ASP A 60 -28.21 9.61 -5.64
#